data_AF-A0A2V7ULD5-F1
#
_entry.id   AF-A0A2V7ULD5-F1
#
_cell.length_a   1.000
_cell.length_b   1.000
_cell.length_c   1.000
_cell.angle_alpha   90.00
_cell.angle_beta   90.00
_cell.angle_gamma   90.00
#
_symmetry.space_group_name_H-M   'P 1'
#
loop_
_entity.id
_entity.type
_entity.pdbx_description
1 polymer ?
#
loop_
_entity_poly.entity_id
_entity_poly.type
_entity_poly.pdbx_seq_one_letter_code
_entity_poly.pdbx_strand_id
1 'polypeptide(L)'
;MKMNPAFAAAVLGAIALAGCGSSKSPAASNPAPTPTPTPAPAATPQAFSCPLAAMPDLHNTCPKLTPQLNEYVDKAIAQTVRDHPGLFDLHDDLFNGNYRVLDRSRYVKAVVQAIHAQGVCAVEEFEEIAVKTSNEFNEQYNIWVSTGGYIRKGPGAYITTCFPAQF
;
A
#
# COMPACT_ATOMS: atom_id res chain seq x y z
N MET A 1 -24.49 32.31 34.98
CA MET A 1 -25.94 32.26 34.68
C MET A 1 -26.04 32.09 33.17
N LYS A 2 -26.62 31.05 32.57
CA LYS A 2 -27.72 30.16 32.95
C LYS A 2 -27.46 28.73 32.41
N MET A 3 -27.75 27.75 33.26
CA MET A 3 -28.06 26.37 32.89
C MET A 3 -29.53 26.32 32.42
N ASN A 4 -29.85 25.42 31.49
CA ASN A 4 -31.24 25.02 31.19
C ASN A 4 -31.36 23.50 31.32
N PRO A 5 -32.15 22.97 32.28
CA PRO A 5 -32.35 21.54 32.47
C PRO A 5 -33.74 21.04 32.02
N ALA A 6 -33.82 19.71 31.99
CA ALA A 6 -34.97 18.85 32.23
C ALA A 6 -36.00 18.63 31.09
N PHE A 7 -36.07 17.38 30.63
CA PHE A 7 -37.34 16.70 30.43
C PHE A 7 -37.27 15.33 31.12
N ALA A 8 -38.08 15.18 32.16
CA ALA A 8 -38.38 13.93 32.83
C ALA A 8 -39.84 13.57 32.52
N ALA A 9 -40.10 12.31 32.18
CA ALA A 9 -41.40 11.68 32.39
C ALA A 9 -41.23 10.16 32.43
N ALA A 10 -41.39 9.60 33.63
CA ALA A 10 -41.55 8.18 33.89
C ALA A 10 -43.03 7.80 33.77
N VAL A 11 -43.34 6.63 33.22
CA VAL A 11 -44.64 5.98 33.40
C VAL A 11 -44.42 4.49 33.71
N LEU A 12 -44.74 4.13 34.95
CA LEU A 12 -44.93 2.77 35.45
C LEU A 12 -46.35 2.30 35.08
N GLY A 13 -46.49 1.02 34.73
CA GLY A 13 -47.80 0.38 34.60
C GLY A 13 -47.68 -1.13 34.41
N ALA A 14 -47.74 -1.89 35.50
CA ALA A 14 -47.83 -3.35 35.50
C ALA A 14 -49.29 -3.79 35.55
N ILE A 15 -49.69 -4.76 34.71
CA ILE A 15 -50.90 -5.57 34.88
C ILE A 15 -50.56 -7.01 34.48
N ALA A 16 -50.73 -7.93 35.44
CA ALA A 16 -50.63 -9.37 35.25
C ALA A 16 -52.02 -9.94 34.93
N LEU A 17 -52.10 -10.90 34.00
CA LEU A 17 -53.23 -11.82 33.82
C LEU A 17 -52.71 -13.19 33.37
N ALA A 18 -53.14 -14.22 34.10
CA ALA A 18 -52.85 -15.63 33.89
C ALA A 18 -53.63 -16.21 32.69
N GLY A 19 -53.08 -17.25 32.07
CA GLY A 19 -53.80 -18.07 31.10
C GLY A 19 -52.96 -19.23 30.55
N CYS A 20 -53.06 -20.41 31.17
CA CYS A 20 -52.65 -21.67 30.57
C CYS A 20 -53.73 -22.11 29.57
N GLY A 21 -53.35 -22.35 28.31
CA GLY A 21 -54.20 -22.93 27.29
C GLY A 21 -53.38 -23.80 26.35
N SER A 22 -53.46 -25.12 26.53
CA SER A 22 -52.84 -26.10 25.65
C SER A 22 -53.60 -26.20 24.32
N SER A 23 -52.93 -25.87 23.21
CA SER A 23 -53.40 -26.17 21.86
C SER A 23 -52.23 -26.67 21.03
N LYS A 24 -52.22 -27.97 20.71
CA LYS A 24 -51.23 -28.62 19.84
C LYS A 24 -51.33 -28.04 18.43
N SER A 25 -50.30 -27.33 17.98
CA SER A 25 -50.12 -26.93 16.58
C SER A 25 -49.12 -27.87 15.90
N PRO A 26 -49.37 -28.36 14.67
CA PRO A 26 -48.43 -29.24 13.99
C PRO A 26 -47.15 -28.48 13.64
N ALA A 27 -46.00 -29.10 13.93
CA ALA A 27 -44.71 -28.56 13.56
C ALA A 27 -44.61 -28.44 12.04
N ALA A 28 -44.52 -27.20 11.53
CA ALA A 28 -44.11 -26.95 10.16
C ALA A 28 -42.63 -27.33 10.03
N SER A 29 -42.30 -28.20 9.06
CA SER A 29 -40.93 -28.58 8.74
C SER A 29 -40.16 -27.35 8.27
N ASN A 30 -39.10 -26.99 9.00
CA ASN A 30 -38.17 -25.94 8.63
C ASN A 30 -37.49 -26.31 7.30
N PRO A 31 -37.47 -25.45 6.25
CA PRO A 31 -36.77 -25.75 5.01
C PRO A 31 -35.27 -25.89 5.27
N ALA A 32 -34.64 -26.89 4.64
CA ALA A 32 -33.21 -27.12 4.74
C ALA A 32 -32.43 -25.91 4.20
N PRO A 33 -31.32 -25.50 4.85
CA PRO A 33 -30.52 -24.38 4.38
C PRO A 33 -29.90 -24.71 3.01
N THR A 34 -30.12 -23.82 2.04
CA THR A 34 -29.46 -23.86 0.73
C THR A 34 -27.94 -23.76 0.91
N PRO A 35 -27.12 -24.62 0.27
CA PRO A 35 -25.67 -24.51 0.37
C PRO A 35 -25.19 -23.21 -0.27
N THR A 36 -24.43 -22.41 0.48
CA THR A 36 -23.73 -21.23 -0.05
C THR A 36 -22.71 -21.70 -1.10
N PRO A 37 -22.68 -21.11 -2.31
CA PRO A 37 -21.67 -21.46 -3.29
C PRO A 37 -20.27 -21.18 -2.75
N THR A 38 -19.37 -22.15 -2.90
CA THR A 38 -17.95 -21.98 -2.56
C THR A 38 -17.35 -20.88 -3.44
N PRO A 39 -16.66 -19.88 -2.86
CA PRO A 39 -15.95 -18.86 -3.63
C PRO A 39 -14.97 -19.52 -4.60
N ALA A 40 -14.95 -19.04 -5.84
CA ALA A 40 -13.94 -19.47 -6.80
C ALA A 40 -12.53 -19.16 -6.27
N PRO A 41 -11.52 -20.01 -6.54
CA PRO A 41 -10.14 -19.72 -6.17
C PRO A 41 -9.70 -18.37 -6.71
N ALA A 42 -9.13 -17.52 -5.85
CA ALA A 42 -8.52 -16.27 -6.29
C ALA A 42 -7.37 -16.56 -7.26
N ALA A 43 -7.29 -15.80 -8.36
CA ALA A 43 -6.20 -15.93 -9.31
C ALA A 43 -4.85 -15.72 -8.60
N THR A 44 -3.90 -16.61 -8.83
CA THR A 44 -2.53 -16.45 -8.33
C THR A 44 -1.90 -15.23 -9.00
N PRO A 45 -1.37 -14.25 -8.25
CA PRO A 45 -0.66 -13.12 -8.85
C PRO A 45 0.51 -13.63 -9.69
N GLN A 46 0.57 -13.21 -10.96
CA GLN A 46 1.76 -13.47 -11.77
C GLN A 46 2.90 -12.60 -11.25
N ALA A 47 4.06 -13.21 -11.00
CA ALA A 47 5.26 -12.47 -10.67
C ALA A 47 5.65 -11.60 -11.87
N PHE A 48 5.92 -10.31 -11.63
CA PHE A 48 6.43 -9.44 -12.68
C PHE A 48 7.81 -9.91 -13.12
N SER A 49 8.00 -10.00 -14.43
CA SER A 49 9.32 -10.12 -15.05
C SER A 49 9.56 -8.87 -15.88
N CYS A 50 10.72 -8.24 -15.69
CA CYS A 50 11.15 -7.15 -16.57
C CYS A 50 11.16 -7.68 -18.03
N PRO A 51 10.44 -7.04 -18.97
CA PRO A 51 10.38 -7.51 -20.35
C PRO A 51 11.66 -7.21 -21.15
N LEU A 52 12.56 -6.39 -20.60
CA LEU A 52 13.82 -6.02 -21.24
C LEU A 52 14.89 -7.07 -20.94
N ALA A 53 15.79 -7.28 -21.90
CA ALA A 53 16.96 -8.13 -21.67
C ALA A 53 17.78 -7.59 -20.49
N ALA A 54 18.26 -8.50 -19.65
CA ALA A 54 19.20 -8.16 -18.58
C ALA A 54 20.47 -7.54 -19.18
N MET A 55 20.95 -6.46 -18.57
CA MET A 55 22.20 -5.82 -18.96
C MET A 55 23.27 -6.11 -17.90
N PRO A 56 24.54 -6.25 -18.28
CA PRO A 56 25.61 -6.34 -17.32
C PRO A 56 25.84 -4.99 -16.63
N ASP A 57 26.19 -5.04 -15.34
CA ASP A 57 26.78 -3.90 -14.66
C ASP A 57 28.21 -3.68 -15.16
N LEU A 58 28.41 -2.62 -15.93
CA LEU A 58 29.67 -2.22 -16.54
C LEU A 58 30.53 -1.36 -15.62
N HIS A 59 30.04 -0.97 -14.43
CA HIS A 59 30.73 -0.06 -13.52
C HIS A 59 31.19 1.23 -14.22
N ASN A 60 30.38 1.76 -15.14
CA ASN A 60 30.69 2.95 -15.90
C ASN A 60 30.44 4.24 -15.09
N THR A 61 31.01 5.35 -15.55
CA THR A 61 30.71 6.65 -14.97
C THR A 61 29.31 7.09 -15.38
N CYS A 62 28.39 7.16 -14.43
CA CYS A 62 27.04 7.66 -14.64
C CYS A 62 26.96 9.17 -14.36
N PRO A 63 26.63 10.02 -15.34
CA PRO A 63 26.47 11.46 -15.14
C PRO A 63 25.19 11.83 -14.40
N LYS A 64 25.24 12.94 -13.65
CA LYS A 64 24.04 13.58 -13.09
C LYS A 64 23.39 14.48 -14.14
N LEU A 65 22.21 14.09 -14.61
CA LEU A 65 21.42 14.73 -15.66
C LEU A 65 20.06 15.21 -15.12
N THR A 66 19.15 15.57 -16.02
CA THR A 66 17.73 15.78 -15.69
C THR A 66 17.02 14.43 -15.66
N PRO A 67 16.38 14.05 -14.55
CA PRO A 67 15.68 12.77 -14.45
C PRO A 67 14.48 12.67 -15.38
N GLN A 68 14.33 11.52 -16.05
CA GLN A 68 13.23 11.21 -16.96
C GLN A 68 12.20 10.24 -16.35
N LEU A 69 12.58 9.47 -15.34
CA LEU A 69 11.76 8.39 -14.78
C LEU A 69 11.17 8.69 -13.39
N ASN A 70 11.34 9.93 -12.91
CA ASN A 70 10.88 10.39 -11.58
C ASN A 70 9.40 10.10 -11.31
N GLU A 71 8.55 10.29 -12.31
CA GLU A 71 7.10 10.10 -12.17
C GLU A 71 6.75 8.66 -11.76
N TYR A 72 7.43 7.66 -12.32
CA TYR A 72 7.21 6.26 -11.95
C TYR A 72 7.58 5.99 -10.50
N VAL A 73 8.68 6.58 -10.03
CA VAL A 73 9.17 6.44 -8.65
C VAL A 73 8.24 7.14 -7.67
N ASP A 74 7.88 8.39 -7.93
CA ASP A 74 7.01 9.17 -7.05
C ASP A 74 5.61 8.55 -6.94
N LYS A 75 5.06 8.07 -8.06
CA LYS A 75 3.79 7.34 -8.08
C LYS A 75 3.87 6.03 -7.29
N ALA A 76 4.97 5.30 -7.40
CA ALA A 76 5.20 4.07 -6.65
C ALA A 76 5.32 4.31 -5.14
N ILE A 77 6.04 5.36 -4.72
CA ILE A 77 6.14 5.78 -3.32
C ILE A 77 4.75 6.13 -2.78
N ALA A 78 3.99 6.94 -3.52
CA ALA A 78 2.64 7.33 -3.11
C ALA A 78 1.69 6.12 -3.01
N GLN A 79 1.79 5.16 -3.94
CA GLN A 79 1.04 3.91 -3.87
C GLN A 79 1.45 3.07 -2.64
N THR A 80 2.75 2.97 -2.38
CA THR A 80 3.29 2.19 -1.25
C THR A 80 2.78 2.72 0.09
N VAL A 81 2.73 4.05 0.27
CA VAL A 81 2.16 4.67 1.47
C VAL A 81 0.67 4.34 1.62
N ARG A 82 -0.10 4.36 0.52
CA ARG A 82 -1.53 4.03 0.54
C ARG A 82 -1.79 2.56 0.87
N ASP A 83 -1.05 1.64 0.25
CA ASP A 83 -1.32 0.20 0.35
C ASP A 83 -0.66 -0.45 1.56
N HIS A 84 0.44 0.14 2.05
CA HIS A 84 1.23 -0.39 3.14
C HIS A 84 1.49 0.67 4.22
N PRO A 85 0.46 1.30 4.80
CA PRO A 85 0.63 2.39 5.77
C PRO A 85 1.43 1.94 7.02
N GLY A 86 1.38 0.65 7.37
CA GLY A 86 2.14 0.09 8.50
C GLY A 86 3.66 0.02 8.30
N LEU A 87 4.19 0.39 7.13
CA LEU A 87 5.63 0.57 6.91
C LEU A 87 6.14 1.95 7.37
N PHE A 88 5.24 2.83 7.78
CA PHE A 88 5.52 4.23 8.06
C PHE A 88 4.99 4.65 9.44
N ASP A 89 5.70 5.57 10.08
CA ASP A 89 5.08 6.42 11.10
C ASP A 89 4.48 7.63 10.39
N LEU A 90 3.15 7.60 10.20
CA LEU A 90 2.42 8.66 9.49
C LEU A 90 2.25 9.93 10.34
N HIS A 91 2.60 9.89 11.64
CA HIS A 91 2.61 11.06 12.51
C HIS A 91 3.97 11.77 12.52
N ASP A 92 5.04 11.07 12.12
CA ASP A 92 6.39 11.61 11.97
C ASP A 92 6.64 11.99 10.50
N ASP A 93 6.11 13.15 10.09
CA ASP A 93 6.23 13.70 8.74
C ASP A 93 7.18 14.91 8.74
N LEU A 94 8.33 14.77 8.06
CA LEU A 94 9.25 15.90 7.91
C LEU A 94 8.64 17.04 7.09
N PHE A 95 7.84 16.71 6.07
CA PHE A 95 7.10 17.64 5.21
C PHE A 95 6.39 16.87 4.10
N ASN A 96 5.15 17.23 3.77
CA ASN A 96 4.45 16.77 2.57
C ASN A 96 4.41 15.24 2.37
N GLY A 97 4.27 14.46 3.44
CA GLY A 97 4.26 12.99 3.38
C GLY A 97 5.63 12.39 3.12
N ASN A 98 6.67 13.01 3.67
CA ASN A 98 8.01 12.43 3.83
C ASN A 98 8.05 11.70 5.18
N TYR A 99 7.18 10.69 5.31
CA TYR A 99 7.00 9.94 6.54
C TYR A 99 8.25 9.18 6.93
N ARG A 100 8.41 8.95 8.23
CA ARG A 100 9.45 8.07 8.74
C ARG A 100 9.16 6.63 8.34
N VAL A 101 10.17 5.96 7.80
CA VAL A 101 10.12 4.56 7.39
C VAL A 101 10.50 3.69 8.58
N LEU A 102 9.60 2.78 8.96
CA LEU A 102 9.78 1.85 10.08
C LEU A 102 10.59 0.61 9.69
N ASP A 103 10.47 0.19 8.43
CA ASP A 103 11.18 -0.95 7.87
C ASP A 103 11.68 -0.62 6.46
N ARG A 104 12.97 -0.28 6.36
CA ARG A 104 13.62 0.10 5.10
C ARG A 104 13.52 -1.02 4.06
N SER A 105 13.83 -2.27 4.42
CA SER A 105 13.89 -3.35 3.42
C SER A 105 12.51 -3.63 2.84
N ARG A 106 11.47 -3.66 3.68
CA ARG A 106 10.09 -3.85 3.20
C ARG A 106 9.60 -2.65 2.39
N TYR A 107 9.97 -1.43 2.77
CA TYR A 107 9.66 -0.23 2.00
C TYR A 107 10.27 -0.27 0.60
N VAL A 108 11.58 -0.54 0.49
CA VAL A 108 12.27 -0.59 -0.82
C VAL A 108 11.65 -1.66 -1.73
N LYS A 109 11.41 -2.87 -1.19
CA LYS A 109 10.74 -3.95 -1.95
C LYS A 109 9.34 -3.57 -2.41
N ALA A 110 8.56 -2.92 -1.55
CA ALA A 110 7.20 -2.50 -1.89
C ALA A 110 7.20 -1.40 -2.98
N VAL A 111 8.16 -0.46 -2.93
CA VAL A 111 8.31 0.55 -4.00
C VAL A 111 8.69 -0.11 -5.32
N VAL A 112 9.64 -1.05 -5.33
CA VAL A 112 10.01 -1.80 -6.55
C VAL A 112 8.79 -2.54 -7.13
N GLN A 113 8.01 -3.22 -6.29
CA GLN A 113 6.77 -3.88 -6.72
C GLN A 113 5.73 -2.89 -7.28
N ALA A 114 5.61 -1.70 -6.68
CA ALA A 114 4.73 -0.67 -7.17
C ALA A 114 5.23 -0.03 -8.49
N ILE A 115 6.53 -0.06 -8.79
CA ILE A 115 7.07 0.30 -10.12
C ILE A 115 6.77 -0.80 -11.13
N HIS A 116 6.94 -2.07 -10.76
CA HIS A 116 6.58 -3.22 -11.60
C HIS A 116 5.10 -3.21 -12.00
N ALA A 117 4.21 -2.84 -11.08
CA ALA A 117 2.79 -2.68 -11.35
C ALA A 117 2.47 -1.59 -12.40
N GLN A 118 3.42 -0.71 -12.72
CA GLN A 118 3.33 0.28 -13.78
C GLN A 118 3.90 -0.23 -15.12
N GLY A 119 4.39 -1.47 -15.19
CA GLY A 119 5.01 -2.04 -16.38
C GLY A 119 6.48 -1.63 -16.58
N VAL A 120 7.11 -1.04 -15.57
CA VAL A 120 8.48 -0.51 -15.63
C VAL A 120 9.46 -1.42 -14.90
N CYS A 121 10.67 -1.57 -15.43
CA CYS A 121 11.70 -2.39 -14.79
C CYS A 121 12.36 -1.63 -13.64
N ALA A 122 12.45 -2.27 -12.48
CA ALA A 122 13.19 -1.74 -11.34
C ALA A 122 13.84 -2.85 -10.51
N VAL A 123 14.98 -2.53 -9.90
CA VAL A 123 15.71 -3.40 -8.97
C VAL A 123 16.22 -2.59 -7.76
N GLU A 124 16.47 -3.26 -6.64
CA GLU A 124 17.20 -2.69 -5.50
C GLU A 124 18.71 -2.85 -5.75
N GLU A 125 19.45 -1.76 -5.65
CA GLU A 125 20.91 -1.71 -5.80
C GLU A 125 21.53 -1.09 -4.54
N PHE A 126 21.97 -1.92 -3.60
CA PHE A 126 22.58 -1.50 -2.32
C PHE A 126 21.72 -0.51 -1.51
N GLU A 127 21.92 0.80 -1.69
CA GLU A 127 21.17 1.87 -1.01
C GLU A 127 20.16 2.60 -1.90
N GLU A 128 20.09 2.22 -3.17
CA GLU A 128 19.31 2.88 -4.21
C GLU A 128 18.38 1.87 -4.88
N ILE A 129 17.49 2.38 -5.71
CA ILE A 129 16.79 1.58 -6.71
C ILE A 129 17.23 2.05 -8.09
N ALA A 130 17.39 1.11 -9.02
CA ALA A 130 17.60 1.41 -10.42
C ALA A 130 16.30 1.18 -11.19
N VAL A 131 15.97 2.11 -12.09
CA VAL A 131 14.73 2.09 -12.88
C VAL A 131 15.07 2.29 -14.35
N LYS A 132 14.45 1.48 -15.24
CA LYS A 132 14.63 1.61 -16.69
C LYS A 132 13.33 1.29 -17.45
N THR A 133 13.14 1.98 -18.56
CA THR A 133 12.06 1.72 -19.54
C THR A 133 12.60 1.23 -20.89
N SER A 134 13.92 1.33 -21.11
CA SER A 134 14.66 0.75 -22.23
C SER A 134 16.05 0.28 -21.74
N ASN A 135 16.84 -0.36 -22.61
CA ASN A 135 18.24 -0.68 -22.30
C ASN A 135 19.23 0.43 -22.67
N GLU A 136 18.74 1.56 -23.18
CA GLU A 136 19.59 2.72 -23.53
C GLU A 136 20.11 3.43 -22.29
N PHE A 137 19.34 3.45 -21.21
CA PHE A 137 19.74 4.02 -19.92
C PHE A 137 18.93 3.45 -18.76
N ASN A 138 19.49 3.56 -17.56
CA ASN A 138 18.73 3.49 -16.32
C ASN A 138 19.02 4.72 -15.46
N GLU A 139 18.12 5.02 -14.54
CA GLU A 139 18.30 6.05 -13.52
C GLU A 139 18.34 5.42 -12.15
N GLN A 140 19.20 5.93 -11.28
CA GLN A 140 19.28 5.50 -9.89
C GLN A 140 18.64 6.53 -8.96
N TYR A 141 17.93 6.01 -7.97
CA TYR A 141 17.16 6.78 -7.01
C TYR A 141 17.45 6.30 -5.60
N ASN A 142 17.84 7.24 -4.74
CA ASN A 142 17.83 7.03 -3.31
C ASN A 142 16.46 7.47 -2.76
N ILE A 143 15.61 6.51 -2.43
CA ILE A 143 14.22 6.75 -1.98
C ILE A 143 14.09 6.83 -0.45
N TRP A 144 15.21 6.82 0.28
CA TRP A 144 15.24 6.78 1.74
C TRP A 144 16.43 7.56 2.32
N VAL A 145 16.16 8.56 3.16
CA VAL A 145 17.23 9.32 3.82
C VAL A 145 17.79 8.51 4.98
N SER A 146 19.05 8.10 4.88
CA SER A 146 19.70 7.31 5.94
C SER A 146 19.77 8.04 7.28
N THR A 147 20.05 9.33 7.24
CA THR A 147 19.94 10.21 8.40
C THR A 147 18.46 10.45 8.73
N GLY A 148 17.98 9.89 9.83
CA GLY A 148 16.62 10.05 10.33
C GLY A 148 15.60 9.04 9.80
N GLY A 149 15.87 8.43 8.64
CA GLY A 149 15.10 7.28 8.16
C GLY A 149 13.77 7.63 7.48
N TYR A 150 13.73 8.70 6.69
CA TYR A 150 12.49 9.21 6.07
C TYR A 150 12.40 8.88 4.58
N ILE A 151 11.18 8.85 4.04
CA ILE A 151 10.94 8.81 2.59
C ILE A 151 11.72 9.95 1.92
N ARG A 152 12.36 9.67 0.79
CA ARG A 152 12.96 10.66 -0.12
C ARG A 152 12.28 10.52 -1.49
N LYS A 153 11.82 11.63 -2.06
CA LYS A 153 11.03 11.67 -3.30
C LYS A 153 11.30 12.92 -4.14
N GLY A 154 10.77 12.97 -5.35
CA GLY A 154 10.96 14.06 -6.30
C GLY A 154 12.42 14.23 -6.73
N PRO A 155 12.84 15.45 -7.13
CA PRO A 155 14.21 15.73 -7.56
C PRO A 155 15.27 15.39 -6.52
N GLY A 156 14.88 15.39 -5.24
CA GLY A 156 15.74 14.99 -4.14
C GLY A 156 16.18 13.53 -4.25
N ALA A 157 15.32 12.61 -4.69
CA ALA A 157 15.64 11.18 -4.75
C ALA A 157 16.62 10.81 -5.87
N TYR A 158 16.65 11.60 -6.95
CA TYR A 158 17.49 11.31 -8.12
C TYR A 158 18.99 11.41 -7.83
N ILE A 159 19.72 10.35 -8.17
CA ILE A 159 21.17 10.27 -7.98
C ILE A 159 21.90 10.50 -9.29
N THR A 160 21.69 9.63 -10.28
CA THR A 160 22.45 9.61 -11.53
C THR A 160 21.69 8.89 -12.66
N THR A 161 22.18 9.06 -13.90
CA THR A 161 21.73 8.33 -15.10
C THR A 161 22.91 7.58 -15.71
N CYS A 162 22.76 6.28 -15.98
CA CYS A 162 23.80 5.44 -16.55
C CYS A 162 23.50 5.09 -18.02
N PHE A 163 24.54 5.04 -18.87
CA PHE A 163 24.44 4.71 -20.30
C PHE A 163 25.50 3.65 -20.70
N PRO A 164 25.11 2.46 -21.21
CA PRO A 164 23.73 1.96 -21.31
C PRO A 164 23.14 1.66 -19.92
N ALA A 165 21.92 1.12 -19.87
CA ALA A 165 21.39 0.55 -18.63
C ALA A 165 22.35 -0.50 -18.04
N GLN A 166 22.45 -0.57 -16.72
CA GLN A 166 23.41 -1.41 -15.98
C GLN A 166 22.78 -2.65 -15.32
N PHE A 167 21.48 -2.87 -15.51
CA PHE A 167 20.72 -4.06 -15.11
C PHE A 167 19.72 -4.40 -16.21
#